data_AF-A0A938B1X9-F1
#
_entry.id   AF-A0A938B1X9-F1
#
_cell.length_a   1.000
_cell.length_b   1.000
_cell.length_c   1.000
_cell.angle_alpha   90.00
_cell.angle_beta   90.00
_cell.angle_gamma   90.00
#
_symmetry.space_group_name_H-M   'P 1'
#
loop_
_entity.id
_entity.type
_entity.pdbx_description
1 polymer ?
#
loop_
_entity_poly.entity_id
_entity_poly.type
_entity_poly.pdbx_seq_one_letter_code
_entity_poly.pdbx_strand_id
1 'polypeptide(L)'
;MLSSEKAFIWPVGWITMHGMAGAEETMSTTERRAPMAQSITPAELKHLLETQATCACIDVRDAGEYNSTHIPGCSLVPRRELEFRMQRLVPYAGTPVMVCDDDGRRATRAAATLERMGYRQVRVLEGGINRWTTMGYGTEWGVNVPSKDFGEKMEVVHHVPTMRPEELHARQQRGDKIIILDSRTPEEHRRATIPGSRSAPGG
;
A
#
# COMPACT_ATOMS: atom_id res chain seq x y z
N MET A 1 18.44 -61.64 -34.21
CA MET A 1 17.45 -61.81 -35.30
C MET A 1 16.98 -60.41 -35.66
N LEU A 2 17.63 -59.63 -36.53
CA LEU A 2 17.85 -59.80 -37.97
C LEU A 2 16.57 -60.21 -38.72
N SER A 3 15.92 -59.24 -39.38
CA SER A 3 15.44 -59.31 -40.77
C SER A 3 14.78 -57.96 -41.12
N SER A 4 15.45 -57.07 -41.86
CA SER A 4 15.42 -56.91 -43.34
C SER A 4 14.14 -56.21 -43.84
N GLU A 5 14.24 -54.95 -44.29
CA GLU A 5 14.19 -54.53 -45.71
C GLU A 5 12.80 -53.88 -46.00
N LYS A 6 12.63 -52.75 -46.71
CA LYS A 6 13.22 -52.32 -47.99
C LYS A 6 13.21 -50.79 -48.11
N ALA A 7 14.27 -50.26 -48.72
CA ALA A 7 14.37 -48.91 -49.26
C ALA A 7 14.03 -48.92 -50.77
N PHE A 8 13.50 -47.81 -51.30
CA PHE A 8 13.31 -47.59 -52.75
C PHE A 8 13.71 -46.15 -53.16
N ILE A 9 14.95 -46.05 -53.63
CA ILE A 9 15.59 -45.26 -54.71
C ILE A 9 14.65 -44.30 -55.52
N TRP A 10 14.73 -42.96 -55.34
CA TRP A 10 15.42 -41.86 -56.12
C TRP A 10 14.89 -41.58 -57.56
N PRO A 11 14.82 -40.29 -58.02
CA PRO A 11 16.02 -39.68 -58.60
C PRO A 11 16.28 -38.20 -58.27
N VAL A 12 17.57 -37.90 -58.40
CA VAL A 12 18.26 -36.60 -58.40
C VAL A 12 17.82 -35.79 -59.62
N GLY A 13 17.52 -34.50 -59.44
CA GLY A 13 17.36 -33.55 -60.53
C GLY A 13 18.14 -32.27 -60.21
N TRP A 14 19.23 -32.06 -60.94
CA TRP A 14 20.11 -30.89 -60.85
C TRP A 14 19.40 -29.64 -61.39
N ILE A 15 19.33 -28.56 -60.59
CA ILE A 15 19.12 -27.20 -61.12
C ILE A 15 20.10 -26.23 -60.43
N THR A 16 21.00 -25.76 -61.27
CA THR A 16 21.90 -24.61 -61.29
C THR A 16 21.82 -23.56 -60.16
N MET A 17 22.99 -23.25 -59.59
CA MET A 17 23.31 -22.01 -58.87
C MET A 17 22.98 -20.75 -59.70
N HIS A 18 22.19 -19.84 -59.15
CA HIS A 18 22.37 -18.39 -59.29
C HIS A 18 22.17 -17.77 -57.90
N GLY A 19 23.16 -17.01 -57.45
CA GLY A 19 23.21 -16.48 -56.08
C GLY A 19 22.16 -15.42 -55.78
N MET A 20 22.03 -15.12 -54.48
CA MET A 20 21.86 -13.79 -53.86
C MET A 20 21.42 -13.99 -52.39
N ALA A 21 22.29 -13.57 -51.46
CA ALA A 21 22.07 -12.96 -50.14
C ALA A 21 20.96 -13.45 -49.16
N GLY A 22 21.35 -13.58 -47.87
CA GLY A 22 20.44 -13.47 -46.70
C GLY A 22 20.64 -14.61 -45.69
N ALA A 23 21.56 -14.50 -44.74
CA ALA A 23 21.38 -13.88 -43.42
C ALA A 23 20.85 -14.87 -42.35
N GLU A 24 21.82 -15.41 -41.62
CA GLU A 24 21.84 -15.82 -40.21
C GLU A 24 20.49 -16.02 -39.48
N GLU A 25 20.25 -17.29 -39.13
CA GLU A 25 19.30 -17.75 -38.14
C GLU A 25 19.66 -17.16 -36.76
N THR A 26 19.07 -16.01 -36.44
CA THR A 26 19.20 -15.39 -35.12
C THR A 26 18.21 -16.05 -34.18
N MET A 27 18.72 -16.94 -33.32
CA MET A 27 18.01 -17.43 -32.13
C MET A 27 17.63 -16.23 -31.25
N SER A 28 16.38 -15.79 -31.38
CA SER A 28 15.78 -14.77 -30.53
C SER A 28 15.64 -15.31 -29.10
N THR A 29 16.62 -14.97 -28.27
CA THR A 29 16.52 -15.10 -26.81
C THR A 29 15.44 -14.13 -26.37
N THR A 30 14.22 -14.63 -26.18
CA THR A 30 13.16 -13.85 -25.54
C THR A 30 13.57 -13.63 -24.09
N GLU A 31 14.21 -12.48 -23.82
CA GLU A 31 14.35 -11.96 -22.47
C GLU A 31 12.96 -11.91 -21.84
N ARG A 32 12.74 -12.70 -20.79
CA ARG A 32 11.55 -12.57 -19.95
C ARG A 32 11.62 -11.21 -19.28
N ARG A 33 10.97 -10.22 -19.90
CA ARG A 33 10.73 -8.90 -19.32
C ARG A 33 10.07 -9.12 -17.95
N ALA A 34 10.76 -8.74 -16.88
CA ALA A 34 10.18 -8.77 -15.55
C ALA A 34 8.83 -8.01 -15.60
N PRO A 35 7.77 -8.52 -14.94
CA PRO A 35 6.51 -7.81 -14.91
C PRO A 35 6.77 -6.40 -14.36
N MET A 36 6.57 -5.40 -15.20
CA MET A 36 6.54 -4.01 -14.75
C MET A 36 5.19 -3.84 -14.08
N ALA A 37 5.19 -3.56 -12.78
CA ALA A 37 3.98 -3.17 -12.07
C ALA A 37 3.27 -2.07 -12.88
N GLN A 38 1.96 -2.23 -13.05
CA GLN A 38 1.14 -1.26 -13.77
C GLN A 38 1.21 0.10 -13.05
N SER A 39 1.04 1.21 -13.77
CA SER A 39 1.02 2.53 -13.15
C SER A 39 -0.42 2.99 -12.85
N ILE A 40 -0.56 3.94 -11.94
CA ILE A 40 -1.79 4.71 -11.72
C ILE A 40 -1.44 6.19 -11.67
N THR A 41 -2.19 7.01 -12.40
CA THR A 41 -1.99 8.46 -12.38
C THR A 41 -2.53 9.07 -11.08
N PRO A 42 -2.03 10.23 -10.63
CA PRO A 42 -2.59 10.92 -9.47
C PRO A 42 -4.09 11.21 -9.60
N ALA A 43 -4.56 11.56 -10.81
CA ALA A 43 -5.97 11.85 -11.06
C ALA A 43 -6.85 10.60 -10.88
N GLU A 44 -6.41 9.44 -11.38
CA GLU A 44 -7.12 8.17 -11.19
C GLU A 44 -7.13 7.73 -9.72
N LEU A 45 -5.98 7.85 -9.03
CA LEU A 45 -5.92 7.52 -7.60
C LEU A 45 -6.86 8.42 -6.79
N LYS A 46 -6.87 9.72 -7.07
CA LYS A 46 -7.79 10.68 -6.43
C LYS A 46 -9.24 10.26 -6.64
N HIS A 47 -9.62 9.92 -7.87
CA HIS A 47 -10.97 9.46 -8.17
C HIS A 47 -11.34 8.17 -7.40
N LEU A 48 -10.43 7.20 -7.29
CA LEU A 48 -10.66 5.98 -6.52
C LEU A 48 -10.86 6.26 -5.02
N LEU A 49 -10.09 7.19 -4.45
CA LEU A 49 -10.20 7.58 -3.05
C LEU A 49 -11.51 8.33 -2.78
N GLU A 50 -11.91 9.24 -3.66
CA GLU A 50 -13.16 10.02 -3.54
C GLU A 50 -14.42 9.16 -3.71
N THR A 51 -14.36 8.15 -4.58
CA THR A 51 -15.47 7.20 -4.78
C THR A 51 -15.48 6.06 -3.76
N GLN A 52 -14.52 6.05 -2.82
CA GLN A 52 -14.35 4.98 -1.83
C GLN A 52 -14.29 3.57 -2.45
N ALA A 53 -13.68 3.46 -3.63
CA ALA A 53 -13.50 2.18 -4.29
C ALA A 53 -12.67 1.24 -3.41
N THR A 54 -13.06 -0.04 -3.36
CA THR A 54 -12.37 -1.03 -2.52
C THR A 54 -10.96 -1.31 -3.03
N CYS A 55 -9.98 -0.62 -2.44
CA CYS A 55 -8.55 -0.80 -2.72
C CYS A 55 -7.73 -0.53 -1.45
N ALA A 56 -6.50 -1.02 -1.43
CA ALA A 56 -5.52 -0.67 -0.41
C ALA A 56 -4.56 0.37 -0.99
N CYS A 57 -4.47 1.56 -0.40
CA CYS A 57 -3.39 2.50 -0.69
C CYS A 57 -2.28 2.34 0.35
N ILE A 58 -1.05 2.07 -0.10
CA ILE A 58 0.10 1.79 0.76
C ILE A 58 1.22 2.78 0.46
N ASP A 59 1.64 3.52 1.48
CA ASP A 59 2.82 4.38 1.43
C ASP A 59 4.03 3.63 1.99
N VAL A 60 5.07 3.48 1.17
CA VAL A 60 6.28 2.70 1.52
C VAL A 60 7.46 3.53 2.02
N ARG A 61 7.24 4.83 2.27
CA ARG A 61 8.23 5.73 2.88
C ARG A 61 8.44 5.44 4.36
N ASP A 62 9.40 6.14 4.96
CA ASP A 62 9.61 6.09 6.40
C ASP A 62 8.58 6.92 7.17
N ALA A 63 8.40 6.58 8.45
CA ALA A 63 7.40 7.22 9.31
C ALA A 63 7.60 8.74 9.40
N GLY A 64 8.84 9.23 9.41
CA GLY A 64 9.10 10.67 9.43
C GLY A 64 8.55 11.36 8.18
N GLU A 65 8.81 10.81 7.00
CA GLU A 65 8.36 11.35 5.72
C GLU A 65 6.82 11.34 5.60
N TYR A 66 6.20 10.23 6.00
CA TYR A 66 4.76 10.07 6.02
C TYR A 66 4.07 11.04 6.99
N ASN A 67 4.63 11.19 8.19
CA ASN A 67 4.08 12.07 9.22
C ASN A 67 4.16 13.54 8.83
N SER A 68 5.20 13.94 8.07
CA SER A 68 5.32 15.30 7.56
C SER A 68 4.27 15.61 6.48
N THR A 69 3.98 14.66 5.61
CA THR A 69 2.93 14.78 4.58
C THR A 69 2.62 13.43 3.96
N HIS A 70 1.34 13.09 3.79
CA HIS A 70 0.92 11.89 3.08
C HIS A 70 -0.39 12.09 2.31
N ILE A 71 -0.66 11.17 1.39
CA ILE A 71 -1.90 11.13 0.61
C ILE A 71 -3.03 10.60 1.53
N PRO A 72 -4.18 11.30 1.64
CA PRO A 72 -5.33 10.85 2.43
C PRO A 72 -5.75 9.42 2.09
N GLY A 73 -6.03 8.62 3.12
CA GLY A 73 -6.48 7.23 2.95
C GLY A 73 -5.38 6.22 2.63
N CYS A 74 -4.12 6.64 2.46
CA CYS A 74 -3.00 5.71 2.36
C CYS A 74 -2.54 5.26 3.74
N SER A 75 -2.12 4.01 3.85
CA SER A 75 -1.59 3.43 5.09
C SER A 75 -0.08 3.31 5.02
N LEU A 76 0.61 3.74 6.08
CA LEU A 76 2.05 3.62 6.19
C LEU A 76 2.48 2.15 6.39
N VAL A 77 3.24 1.62 5.42
CA VAL A 77 3.96 0.34 5.52
C VAL A 77 5.37 0.55 4.96
N PRO A 78 6.34 0.95 5.82
CA PRO A 78 7.68 1.26 5.36
C PRO A 78 8.26 0.09 4.57
N ARG A 79 9.02 0.37 3.49
CA ARG A 79 9.52 -0.69 2.59
C ARG A 79 10.16 -1.85 3.35
N ARG A 80 10.95 -1.59 4.40
CA ARG A 80 11.62 -2.62 5.23
C ARG A 80 10.67 -3.59 5.96
N GLU A 81 9.41 -3.21 6.16
CA GLU A 81 8.41 -3.97 6.90
C GLU A 81 7.36 -4.62 5.98
N LEU A 82 7.45 -4.39 4.66
CA LEU A 82 6.42 -4.73 3.68
C LEU A 82 6.06 -6.22 3.73
N GLU A 83 7.07 -7.09 3.63
CA GLU A 83 6.90 -8.54 3.61
C GLU A 83 6.24 -9.07 4.90
N PHE A 84 6.49 -8.41 6.03
CA PHE A 84 5.98 -8.83 7.34
C PHE A 84 4.58 -8.30 7.65
N ARG A 85 4.23 -7.11 7.14
CA ARG A 85 2.97 -6.43 7.48
C ARG A 85 1.87 -6.65 6.45
N MET A 86 2.22 -6.86 5.19
CA MET A 86 1.23 -6.82 4.10
C MET A 86 0.16 -7.89 4.25
N GLN A 87 0.51 -9.14 4.58
CA GLN A 87 -0.47 -10.23 4.73
C GLN A 87 -1.45 -9.99 5.88
N ARG A 88 -1.04 -9.26 6.92
CA ARG A 88 -1.92 -8.88 8.04
C ARG A 88 -2.86 -7.74 7.67
N LEU A 89 -2.37 -6.77 6.89
CA LEU A 89 -3.13 -5.58 6.51
C LEU A 89 -4.07 -5.84 5.32
N VAL A 90 -3.62 -6.63 4.35
CA VAL A 90 -4.34 -6.98 3.13
C VAL A 90 -4.26 -8.49 2.93
N PRO A 91 -5.02 -9.28 3.71
CA PRO A 91 -4.95 -10.74 3.68
C PRO A 91 -5.43 -11.35 2.37
N TYR A 92 -6.33 -10.67 1.66
CA TYR A 92 -6.81 -11.10 0.35
C TYR A 92 -5.90 -10.57 -0.77
N ALA A 93 -5.12 -11.45 -1.40
CA ALA A 93 -4.18 -11.09 -2.48
C ALA A 93 -4.87 -10.63 -3.80
N GLY A 94 -6.19 -10.81 -3.90
CA GLY A 94 -6.99 -10.27 -4.99
C GLY A 94 -7.35 -8.79 -4.83
N THR A 95 -7.13 -8.19 -3.65
CA THR A 95 -7.40 -6.77 -3.40
C THR A 95 -6.49 -5.89 -4.29
N PRO A 96 -7.04 -4.89 -4.99
CA PRO A 96 -6.24 -3.89 -5.68
C PRO A 96 -5.35 -3.11 -4.70
N VAL A 97 -4.06 -3.05 -4.98
CA VAL A 97 -3.07 -2.36 -4.14
C VAL A 97 -2.44 -1.21 -4.93
N MET A 98 -2.63 0.01 -4.46
CA MET A 98 -1.94 1.20 -4.95
C MET A 98 -0.74 1.46 -4.05
N VAL A 99 0.45 1.59 -4.61
CA VAL A 99 1.69 1.80 -3.86
C VAL A 99 2.26 3.16 -4.21
N CYS A 100 2.56 3.96 -3.20
CA CYS A 100 3.20 5.27 -3.37
C CYS A 100 4.44 5.43 -2.49
N ASP A 101 5.29 6.35 -2.91
CA ASP A 101 6.46 6.85 -2.22
C ASP A 101 6.67 8.34 -2.60
N ASP A 102 7.91 8.82 -2.60
CA ASP A 102 8.27 10.17 -3.04
C ASP A 102 8.13 10.36 -4.55
N ASP A 103 8.72 9.49 -5.37
CA ASP A 103 8.92 9.71 -6.81
C ASP A 103 8.63 8.50 -7.72
N GLY A 104 8.26 7.36 -7.16
CA GLY A 104 7.93 6.09 -7.80
C GLY A 104 8.99 5.01 -7.65
N ARG A 105 10.23 5.32 -7.23
CA ARG A 105 11.37 4.37 -7.27
C ARG A 105 11.33 3.30 -6.18
N ARG A 106 11.05 3.69 -4.93
CA ARG A 106 10.83 2.74 -3.82
C ARG A 106 9.53 1.98 -4.04
N ALA A 107 8.48 2.66 -4.49
CA ALA A 107 7.17 2.07 -4.78
C ALA A 107 7.26 0.99 -5.86
N THR A 108 8.03 1.19 -6.92
CA THR A 108 8.26 0.17 -7.97
C THR A 108 8.91 -1.10 -7.41
N ARG A 109 9.91 -0.97 -6.53
CA ARG A 109 10.56 -2.13 -5.89
C ARG A 109 9.64 -2.82 -4.89
N ALA A 110 8.81 -2.05 -4.18
CA ALA A 110 7.77 -2.59 -3.32
C ALA A 110 6.73 -3.37 -4.14
N ALA A 111 6.28 -2.84 -5.26
CA ALA A 111 5.30 -3.48 -6.13
C ALA A 111 5.80 -4.84 -6.66
N ALA A 112 7.04 -4.91 -7.18
CA ALA A 112 7.65 -6.18 -7.59
C ALA A 112 7.78 -7.20 -6.43
N THR A 113 7.85 -6.72 -5.19
CA THR A 113 7.84 -7.59 -4.00
C THR A 113 6.45 -8.11 -3.72
N LEU A 114 5.43 -7.25 -3.77
CA LEU A 114 4.03 -7.62 -3.60
C LEU A 114 3.56 -8.62 -4.68
N GLU A 115 3.97 -8.42 -5.92
CA GLU A 115 3.68 -9.38 -7.01
C GLU A 115 4.27 -10.76 -6.71
N ARG A 116 5.51 -10.83 -6.22
CA ARG A 116 6.13 -12.10 -5.78
C ARG A 116 5.43 -12.71 -4.56
N MET A 117 4.82 -11.89 -3.71
CA MET A 117 3.99 -12.35 -2.59
C MET A 117 2.59 -12.82 -3.03
N GLY A 118 2.24 -12.70 -4.30
CA GLY A 118 0.99 -13.19 -4.88
C GLY A 118 -0.11 -12.14 -5.09
N TYR A 119 0.16 -10.86 -4.79
CA TYR A 119 -0.77 -9.77 -5.10
C TYR A 119 -0.82 -9.56 -6.61
N ARG A 120 -2.01 -9.63 -7.21
CA ARG A 120 -2.16 -9.64 -8.68
C ARG A 120 -2.53 -8.29 -9.29
N GLN A 121 -2.99 -7.37 -8.45
CA GLN A 121 -3.52 -6.07 -8.87
C GLN A 121 -2.73 -4.95 -8.21
N VAL A 122 -1.42 -4.89 -8.47
CA VAL A 122 -0.52 -3.90 -7.87
C VAL A 122 -0.27 -2.77 -8.87
N ARG A 123 -0.49 -1.53 -8.45
CA ARG A 123 -0.19 -0.34 -9.25
C ARG A 123 0.68 0.66 -8.50
N VAL A 124 1.61 1.29 -9.20
CA VAL A 124 2.52 2.30 -8.65
C VAL A 124 2.00 3.70 -9.00
N LEU A 125 1.91 4.57 -8.01
CA LEU A 125 1.56 5.98 -8.22
C LEU A 125 2.65 6.69 -9.03
N GLU A 126 2.27 7.21 -10.20
CA GLU A 126 3.21 7.90 -11.08
C GLU A 126 3.75 9.18 -10.45
N GLY A 127 5.07 9.26 -10.29
CA GLY A 127 5.73 10.42 -9.71
C GLY A 127 5.49 10.60 -8.21
N GLY A 128 4.94 9.59 -7.55
CA GLY A 128 4.72 9.54 -6.10
C GLY A 128 3.93 10.73 -5.55
N ILE A 129 4.13 11.01 -4.27
CA ILE A 129 3.52 12.16 -3.60
C ILE A 129 4.04 13.50 -4.14
N ASN A 130 5.25 13.55 -4.70
CA ASN A 130 5.79 14.78 -5.28
C ASN A 130 4.91 15.29 -6.43
N ARG A 131 4.48 14.39 -7.32
CA ARG A 131 3.55 14.73 -8.41
C ARG A 131 2.15 15.03 -7.88
N TRP A 132 1.67 14.27 -6.89
CA TRP A 132 0.39 14.52 -6.22
C TRP A 132 0.29 15.96 -5.68
N THR A 133 1.30 16.40 -4.94
CA THR A 133 1.38 17.75 -4.38
C THR A 133 1.55 18.81 -5.47
N THR A 134 2.36 18.56 -6.50
CA THR A 134 2.52 19.48 -7.64
C THR A 134 1.21 19.73 -8.39
N MET A 135 0.32 18.73 -8.43
CA MET A 135 -1.02 18.84 -9.01
C MET A 135 -2.02 19.57 -8.09
N GLY A 136 -1.61 20.02 -6.90
CA GLY A 136 -2.45 20.75 -5.95
C GLY A 136 -3.46 19.88 -5.21
N TYR A 137 -3.25 18.56 -5.17
CA TYR A 137 -4.14 17.65 -4.44
C TYR A 137 -3.85 17.68 -2.93
N GLY A 138 -4.90 17.51 -2.13
CA GLY A 138 -4.83 17.60 -0.67
C GLY A 138 -3.93 16.53 -0.06
N THR A 139 -3.23 16.90 0.99
CA THR A 139 -2.40 16.00 1.82
C THR A 139 -2.78 16.11 3.28
N GLU A 140 -2.49 15.07 4.04
CA GLU A 140 -2.65 15.02 5.49
C GLU A 140 -1.29 14.99 6.19
N TRP A 141 -1.28 15.30 7.49
CA TRP A 141 -0.09 15.32 8.34
C TRP A 141 -0.37 14.65 9.69
N GLY A 142 0.65 13.99 10.24
CA GLY A 142 0.57 13.22 11.47
C GLY A 142 0.20 11.75 11.28
N VAL A 143 -0.11 11.07 12.38
CA VAL A 143 -0.51 9.64 12.43
C VAL A 143 -2.00 9.50 12.77
N ASN A 144 -2.63 8.44 12.25
CA ASN A 144 -4.02 8.05 12.50
C ASN A 144 -5.04 9.17 12.24
N VAL A 145 -4.81 9.95 11.18
CA VAL A 145 -5.66 11.09 10.81
C VAL A 145 -7.13 10.69 10.64
N PRO A 146 -7.48 9.56 9.98
CA PRO A 146 -8.88 9.14 9.90
C PRO A 146 -9.57 8.93 11.26
N SER A 147 -8.85 8.40 12.25
CA SER A 147 -9.39 8.18 13.60
C SER A 147 -9.58 9.48 14.38
N LYS A 148 -8.72 10.49 14.14
CA LYS A 148 -8.83 11.82 14.76
C LYS A 148 -9.97 12.62 14.14
N ASP A 149 -10.06 12.62 12.82
CA ASP A 149 -11.15 13.26 12.08
C ASP A 149 -12.51 12.67 12.46
N PHE A 150 -12.59 11.35 12.68
CA PHE A 150 -13.81 10.72 13.18
C PHE A 150 -14.15 11.22 14.60
N GLY A 151 -13.18 11.31 15.50
CA GLY A 151 -13.37 11.83 16.85
C GLY A 151 -13.91 13.26 16.86
N GLU A 152 -13.31 14.13 16.05
CA GLU A 152 -13.76 15.53 15.90
C GLU A 152 -15.17 15.63 15.30
N LYS A 153 -15.46 14.84 14.26
CA LYS A 153 -16.81 14.79 13.67
C LYS A 153 -17.86 14.29 14.67
N MET A 154 -17.56 13.29 15.48
CA MET A 154 -18.47 12.79 16.50
C MET A 154 -18.70 13.81 17.62
N GLU A 155 -17.67 14.55 18.03
CA GLU A 155 -17.79 15.63 19.01
C GLU A 155 -18.73 16.73 18.51
N VAL A 156 -18.59 17.14 17.25
CA VAL A 156 -19.43 18.17 16.61
C VAL A 156 -20.87 17.69 16.40
N VAL A 157 -21.05 16.45 15.93
CA VAL A 157 -22.39 15.92 15.59
C VAL A 157 -23.19 15.52 16.83
N HIS A 158 -22.54 14.93 17.85
CA HIS A 158 -23.24 14.41 19.02
C HIS A 158 -23.18 15.31 20.25
N HIS A 159 -22.52 16.48 20.17
CA HIS A 159 -22.35 17.41 21.29
C HIS A 159 -21.91 16.67 22.56
N VAL A 160 -20.90 15.84 22.43
CA VAL A 160 -20.41 15.01 23.54
C VAL A 160 -20.09 15.93 24.70
N PRO A 161 -20.72 15.75 25.89
CA PRO A 161 -20.47 16.62 27.02
C PRO A 161 -19.00 16.58 27.41
N THR A 162 -18.35 17.75 27.42
CA THR A 162 -16.94 17.87 27.80
C THR A 162 -16.84 18.42 29.22
N MET A 163 -15.76 18.06 29.92
CA MET A 163 -15.44 18.56 31.26
C MET A 163 -14.01 19.08 31.24
N ARG A 164 -13.80 20.27 31.79
CA ARG A 164 -12.45 20.85 31.88
C ARG A 164 -11.64 20.17 32.99
N PRO A 165 -10.30 20.11 32.88
CA PRO A 165 -9.45 19.52 33.91
C PRO A 165 -9.65 20.12 35.30
N GLU A 166 -9.85 21.44 35.40
CA GLU A 166 -10.05 22.14 36.67
C GLU A 166 -11.38 21.74 37.31
N GLU A 167 -12.42 21.57 36.50
CA GLU A 167 -13.73 21.12 36.96
C GLU A 167 -13.66 19.68 37.46
N LEU A 168 -13.01 18.78 36.70
CA LEU A 168 -12.80 17.40 37.12
C LEU A 168 -12.06 17.34 38.46
N HIS A 169 -10.99 18.12 38.61
CA HIS A 169 -10.22 18.20 39.85
C HIS A 169 -11.07 18.69 41.03
N ALA A 170 -11.88 19.73 40.83
CA ALA A 170 -12.78 20.24 41.87
C ALA A 170 -13.84 19.18 42.28
N ARG A 171 -14.38 18.41 41.33
CA ARG A 171 -15.31 17.30 41.61
C ARG A 171 -14.63 16.18 42.41
N GLN A 172 -13.38 15.86 42.09
CA GLN A 172 -12.58 14.88 42.85
C GLN A 172 -12.35 15.34 44.29
N GLN A 173 -11.95 16.61 44.49
CA GLN A 173 -11.72 17.17 45.82
C GLN A 173 -13.00 17.20 46.68
N ARG A 174 -14.15 17.45 46.04
CA ARG A 174 -15.45 17.42 46.72
C ARG A 174 -15.93 16.01 47.08
N GLY A 175 -15.31 14.98 46.53
CA GLY A 175 -15.69 13.58 46.76
C GLY A 175 -16.90 13.13 45.94
N ASP A 176 -17.15 13.77 44.79
CA ASP A 176 -18.22 13.34 43.88
C ASP A 176 -17.99 11.91 43.41
N LYS A 177 -19.07 11.12 43.28
CA LYS A 177 -19.00 9.75 42.73
C LYS A 177 -18.83 9.80 41.21
N ILE A 178 -17.59 9.87 40.75
CA ILE A 178 -17.23 9.86 39.33
C ILE A 178 -16.39 8.63 38.99
N ILE A 179 -16.61 8.06 37.80
CA ILE A 179 -15.78 6.99 37.24
C ILE A 179 -15.04 7.58 36.04
N ILE A 180 -13.71 7.51 36.08
CA ILE A 180 -12.84 8.01 35.00
C ILE A 180 -12.34 6.79 34.23
N LEU A 181 -12.64 6.74 32.93
CA LEU A 181 -12.19 5.68 32.03
C LEU A 181 -11.17 6.25 31.06
N ASP A 182 -9.98 5.64 31.01
CA ASP A 182 -8.90 6.02 30.11
C ASP A 182 -8.89 5.04 28.92
N SER A 183 -9.24 5.55 27.74
CA SER A 183 -9.39 4.78 26.51
C SER A 183 -8.09 4.53 25.75
N ARG A 184 -6.98 5.07 26.25
CA ARG A 184 -5.64 4.84 25.67
C ARG A 184 -5.18 3.40 25.90
N THR A 185 -4.08 3.04 25.24
CA THR A 185 -3.51 1.70 25.43
C THR A 185 -3.13 1.48 26.91
N PRO A 186 -3.15 0.22 27.40
CA PRO A 186 -2.74 -0.06 28.77
C PRO A 186 -1.31 0.37 29.07
N GLU A 187 -0.43 0.43 28.06
CA GLU A 187 0.93 0.90 28.24
C GLU A 187 1.00 2.41 28.50
N GLU A 188 0.23 3.21 27.76
CA GLU A 188 0.14 4.65 27.97
C GLU A 188 -0.47 4.98 29.34
N HIS A 189 -1.54 4.27 29.74
CA HIS A 189 -2.18 4.42 31.05
C HIS A 189 -1.19 4.18 32.21
N ARG A 190 -0.34 3.16 32.09
CA ARG A 190 0.71 2.88 33.09
C ARG A 190 1.79 3.95 33.18
N ARG A 191 2.09 4.65 32.09
CA ARG A 191 3.14 5.69 32.06
C ARG A 191 2.69 6.95 32.80
N ALA A 192 1.48 7.42 32.53
CA ALA A 192 0.88 8.56 33.20
C ALA A 192 -0.63 8.56 32.98
N THR A 193 -1.40 8.78 34.04
CA THR A 193 -2.86 8.84 33.97
C THR A 193 -3.45 9.80 35.00
N ILE A 194 -4.73 10.11 34.84
CA ILE A 194 -5.50 10.89 35.80
C ILE A 194 -5.70 10.04 37.07
N PRO A 195 -5.44 10.58 38.28
CA PRO A 195 -5.66 9.83 39.53
C PRO A 195 -7.08 9.27 39.63
N GLY A 196 -7.20 7.99 39.98
CA GLY A 196 -8.49 7.28 40.09
C GLY A 196 -9.06 6.79 38.76
N SER A 197 -8.38 7.00 37.63
CA SER A 197 -8.80 6.44 36.35
C SER A 197 -8.62 4.91 36.27
N ARG A 198 -9.43 4.28 35.42
CA ARG A 198 -9.34 2.86 35.09
C ARG A 198 -9.03 2.72 33.61
N SER A 199 -8.07 1.86 33.26
CA SER A 199 -7.81 1.52 31.86
C SER A 199 -9.01 0.81 31.27
N ALA A 200 -9.53 1.35 30.18
CA ALA A 200 -10.63 0.80 29.39
C ALA A 200 -10.35 1.08 27.91
N PRO A 201 -9.35 0.41 27.30
CA PRO A 201 -8.91 0.72 25.94
C PRO A 201 -10.06 0.63 24.95
N GLY A 202 -10.08 1.55 23.96
CA GLY A 202 -10.96 1.42 22.81
C GLY A 202 -10.70 0.09 22.08
N GLY A 203 -11.78 -0.62 21.73
CA GLY A 203 -11.71 -1.88 20.97
C GLY A 203 -11.24 -1.71 19.54
#